data_AF-A0A7K1XTJ2-F1
#
_entry.id   AF-A0A7K1XTJ2-F1
#
_cell.length_a   1.000
_cell.length_b   1.000
_cell.length_c   1.000
_cell.angle_alpha   90.00
_cell.angle_beta   90.00
_cell.angle_gamma   90.00
#
_symmetry.space_group_name_H-M   'P 1'
#
loop_
_entity.id
_entity.type
_entity.pdbx_description
1 polymer ?
#
loop_
_entity_poly.entity_id
_entity_poly.type
_entity_poly.pdbx_seq_one_letter_code
_entity_poly.pdbx_strand_id
1 'polypeptide(L)'
;MLFFNQNQQLISQETLVTEITGLPDEPALSQAELEWHLENFYRDTLKKEAAQLSFKVTFAAPAIRSFPAIGRSILEKVRKLICAVIITTATKEQIIGAIIDALGRVITGGVIDAGMVRKILAYLLNTGLGAFCSFPPTTR
;
A
#
# COMPACT_ATOMS: atom_id res chain seq x y z
N MET A 1 -4.80 -9.66 10.77
CA MET A 1 -5.30 -8.27 10.95
C MET A 1 -6.60 -8.11 10.15
N LEU A 2 -7.52 -7.24 10.61
CA LEU A 2 -8.77 -6.95 9.91
C LEU A 2 -8.66 -5.60 9.20
N PHE A 3 -9.15 -5.53 7.96
CA PHE A 3 -9.13 -4.35 7.11
C PHE A 3 -10.52 -4.07 6.55
N PHE A 4 -10.75 -2.88 6.03
CA PHE A 4 -11.91 -2.56 5.22
C PHE A 4 -11.52 -2.66 3.74
N ASN A 5 -12.28 -3.41 2.94
CA ASN A 5 -12.11 -3.38 1.49
C ASN A 5 -12.66 -2.07 0.89
N GLN A 6 -12.55 -1.89 -0.43
CA GLN A 6 -13.10 -0.72 -1.13
C GLN A 6 -14.62 -0.51 -0.92
N ASN A 7 -15.36 -1.59 -0.62
CA ASN A 7 -16.80 -1.60 -0.34
C ASN A 7 -17.11 -1.41 1.16
N GLN A 8 -16.13 -1.05 1.98
CA GLN A 8 -16.25 -0.89 3.44
C GLN A 8 -16.66 -2.17 4.19
N GLN A 9 -16.42 -3.33 3.61
CA GLN A 9 -16.63 -4.61 4.27
C GLN A 9 -15.38 -4.99 5.04
N LEU A 10 -15.57 -5.48 6.27
CA LEU A 10 -14.50 -6.09 7.06
C LEU A 10 -14.01 -7.36 6.35
N ILE A 11 -12.72 -7.38 6.05
CA ILE A 11 -12.04 -8.47 5.38
C ILE A 11 -10.77 -8.84 6.13
N SER A 12 -10.46 -10.13 6.20
CA SER A 12 -9.20 -10.59 6.77
C SER A 12 -8.05 -10.41 5.78
N GLN A 13 -6.85 -10.26 6.30
CA GLN A 13 -5.64 -10.24 5.49
C GLN A 13 -5.51 -11.48 4.58
N GLU A 14 -5.85 -12.67 5.09
CA GLU A 14 -5.76 -13.93 4.35
C GLU A 14 -6.71 -13.97 3.14
N THR A 15 -7.94 -13.46 3.31
CA THR A 15 -8.89 -13.33 2.21
C THR A 15 -8.37 -12.36 1.16
N LEU A 16 -7.82 -11.21 1.57
CA LEU A 16 -7.22 -10.24 0.64
C LEU A 16 -6.02 -10.82 -0.12
N VAL A 17 -5.13 -11.55 0.57
CA VAL A 17 -4.00 -12.23 -0.07
C VAL A 17 -4.52 -13.19 -1.14
N THR A 18 -5.50 -14.02 -0.79
CA THR A 18 -6.09 -15.02 -1.69
C THR A 18 -6.73 -14.37 -2.93
N GLU A 19 -7.52 -13.32 -2.70
CA GLU A 19 -8.16 -12.54 -3.76
C GLU A 19 -7.11 -11.96 -4.73
N ILE A 20 -6.04 -11.36 -4.20
CA ILE A 20 -4.99 -10.74 -5.01
C ILE A 20 -4.17 -11.79 -5.76
N THR A 21 -3.87 -12.94 -5.17
CA THR A 21 -3.18 -14.03 -5.86
C THR A 21 -3.99 -14.64 -7.01
N GLY A 22 -5.33 -14.62 -6.91
CA GLY A 22 -6.21 -15.13 -7.97
C GLY A 22 -6.41 -14.18 -9.14
N LEU A 23 -5.97 -12.92 -9.04
CA LEU A 23 -6.09 -11.93 -10.09
C LEU A 23 -4.91 -11.99 -11.06
N PRO A 24 -5.11 -11.62 -12.34
CA PRO A 24 -4.02 -11.56 -13.31
C PRO A 24 -2.95 -10.54 -12.87
N ASP A 25 -1.72 -10.73 -13.30
CA ASP A 25 -0.64 -9.78 -12.99
C ASP A 25 -0.93 -8.41 -13.63
N GLU A 26 -0.63 -7.33 -12.90
CA GLU A 26 -0.73 -5.97 -13.43
C GLU A 26 0.53 -5.59 -14.22
N PRO A 27 0.41 -4.70 -15.23
CA PRO A 27 1.57 -4.17 -15.92
C PRO A 27 2.50 -3.44 -14.94
N ALA A 28 3.79 -3.56 -15.17
CA ALA A 28 4.80 -2.85 -14.37
C ALA A 28 4.64 -1.34 -14.56
N LEU A 29 4.53 -0.62 -13.44
CA LEU A 29 4.49 0.84 -13.41
C LEU A 29 5.90 1.39 -13.24
N SER A 30 6.14 2.62 -13.69
CA SER A 30 7.31 3.40 -13.29
C SER A 30 7.17 3.89 -11.85
N GLN A 31 8.27 4.28 -11.22
CA GLN A 31 8.24 4.85 -9.86
C GLN A 31 7.35 6.09 -9.79
N ALA A 32 7.41 6.97 -10.80
CA ALA A 32 6.63 8.20 -10.85
C ALA A 32 5.11 7.92 -10.93
N GLU A 33 4.72 6.92 -11.74
CA GLU A 33 3.31 6.50 -11.83
C GLU A 33 2.84 5.88 -10.51
N LEU A 34 3.66 5.05 -9.87
CA LEU A 34 3.33 4.45 -8.58
C LEU A 34 3.16 5.53 -7.48
N GLU A 35 4.06 6.51 -7.43
CA GLU A 35 3.96 7.66 -6.52
C GLU A 35 2.65 8.43 -6.74
N TRP A 36 2.27 8.68 -8.00
CA TRP A 36 1.02 9.35 -8.35
C TRP A 36 -0.21 8.55 -7.91
N HIS A 37 -0.23 7.23 -8.14
CA HIS A 37 -1.31 6.35 -7.69
C HIS A 37 -1.45 6.32 -6.17
N LEU A 38 -0.33 6.25 -5.44
CA LEU A 38 -0.32 6.27 -3.97
C LEU A 38 -0.86 7.59 -3.41
N GLU A 39 -0.48 8.72 -4.02
CA GLU A 39 -0.98 10.03 -3.64
C GLU A 39 -2.51 10.11 -3.80
N ASN A 40 -3.03 9.69 -4.96
CA ASN A 40 -4.47 9.70 -5.20
C ASN A 40 -5.21 8.75 -4.26
N PHE A 41 -4.69 7.55 -4.06
CA PHE A 41 -5.27 6.58 -3.14
C PHE A 41 -5.37 7.15 -1.72
N TYR A 42 -4.29 7.75 -1.22
CA TYR A 42 -4.26 8.37 0.10
C TYR A 42 -5.24 9.55 0.23
N ARG A 43 -5.35 10.39 -0.81
CA ARG A 43 -6.32 11.50 -0.83
C ARG A 43 -7.76 10.97 -0.80
N ASP A 44 -8.04 9.90 -1.52
CA ASP A 44 -9.37 9.30 -1.57
C ASP A 44 -9.75 8.60 -0.27
N THR A 45 -8.80 7.93 0.41
CA THR A 45 -9.05 7.37 1.74
C THR A 45 -9.33 8.47 2.76
N LEU A 46 -8.55 9.56 2.74
CA LEU A 46 -8.81 10.71 3.61
C LEU A 46 -10.17 11.36 3.34
N LYS A 47 -10.60 11.49 2.08
CA LYS A 47 -11.94 12.01 1.75
C LYS A 47 -13.04 11.09 2.30
N LYS A 48 -12.89 9.77 2.16
CA LYS A 48 -13.87 8.79 2.67
C LYS A 48 -13.93 8.81 4.21
N GLU A 49 -12.77 8.87 4.87
CA GLU A 49 -12.66 8.99 6.32
C GLU A 49 -13.26 10.33 6.80
N ALA A 50 -12.95 11.43 6.13
CA ALA A 50 -13.55 12.73 6.41
C ALA A 50 -15.06 12.70 6.22
N ALA A 51 -15.61 12.07 5.17
CA ALA A 51 -17.04 11.94 4.97
C ALA A 51 -17.72 11.14 6.12
N GLN A 52 -17.06 10.09 6.61
CA GLN A 52 -17.54 9.31 7.76
C GLN A 52 -17.48 10.13 9.07
N LEU A 53 -16.42 10.92 9.27
CA LEU A 53 -16.25 11.78 10.44
C LEU A 53 -17.18 13.00 10.40
N SER A 54 -17.43 13.58 9.23
CA SER A 54 -18.36 14.70 8.99
C SER A 54 -19.79 14.36 9.43
N PHE A 55 -20.16 13.08 9.32
CA PHE A 55 -21.46 12.59 9.77
C PHE A 55 -21.54 12.41 11.30
N LYS A 56 -20.40 12.46 12.02
CA LYS A 56 -20.33 12.23 13.47
C LYS A 56 -19.91 13.44 14.29
N VAL A 57 -19.09 14.37 13.79
CA VAL A 57 -18.73 15.59 14.53
C VAL A 57 -18.25 16.68 13.56
N THR A 58 -18.65 17.94 13.80
CA THR A 58 -18.09 19.14 13.17
C THR A 58 -16.64 19.37 13.64
N PHE A 59 -15.70 18.53 13.23
CA PHE A 59 -14.27 18.86 13.33
C PHE A 59 -13.83 19.54 12.04
N ALA A 60 -13.10 20.64 12.18
CA ALA A 60 -12.35 21.22 11.07
C ALA A 60 -11.45 20.12 10.50
N ALA A 61 -11.72 19.70 9.26
CA ALA A 61 -10.91 18.72 8.56
C ALA A 61 -9.44 19.15 8.71
N PRO A 62 -8.53 18.26 9.16
CA PRO A 62 -7.12 18.61 9.20
C PRO A 62 -6.78 19.12 7.82
N ALA A 63 -6.28 20.36 7.75
CA ALA A 63 -5.86 20.94 6.48
C ALA A 63 -4.88 19.95 5.86
N ILE A 64 -5.34 19.21 4.84
CA ILE A 64 -4.50 18.33 4.05
C ILE A 64 -3.60 19.29 3.31
N ARG A 65 -2.50 19.69 3.97
CA ARG A 65 -1.44 20.44 3.31
C ARG A 65 -1.10 19.60 2.10
N SER A 66 -1.24 20.18 0.92
CA SER A 66 -0.76 19.55 -0.29
C SER A 66 0.75 19.42 -0.09
N PHE A 67 1.20 18.25 0.34
CA PHE A 67 2.61 17.97 0.49
C PHE A 67 3.11 17.60 -0.91
N PRO A 68 3.88 18.48 -1.59
CA PRO A 68 4.57 18.04 -2.80
C PRO A 68 5.37 16.78 -2.44
N ALA A 69 5.22 15.72 -3.24
CA ALA A 69 5.82 14.40 -3.01
C ALA A 69 5.27 13.57 -1.83
N ILE A 70 3.99 13.71 -1.48
CA ILE A 70 3.35 12.79 -0.53
C ILE A 70 3.36 11.34 -1.02
N GLY A 71 3.17 11.13 -2.32
CA GLY A 71 3.25 9.80 -2.95
C GLY A 71 4.61 9.13 -2.74
N ARG A 72 5.71 9.89 -2.93
CA ARG A 72 7.07 9.44 -2.62
C ARG A 72 7.25 9.12 -1.15
N SER A 73 6.78 10.00 -0.26
CA SER A 73 6.91 9.81 1.19
C SER A 73 6.15 8.56 1.68
N ILE A 74 4.97 8.30 1.11
CA ILE A 74 4.19 7.08 1.36
C ILE A 74 4.95 5.87 0.83
N LEU A 75 5.43 5.92 -0.42
CA LEU A 75 6.18 4.83 -1.03
C LEU A 75 7.43 4.48 -0.23
N GLU A 76 8.18 5.47 0.27
CA GLU A 76 9.35 5.24 1.12
C GLU A 76 8.99 4.57 2.45
N LYS A 77 7.91 5.01 3.11
CA LYS A 77 7.45 4.37 4.35
C LYS A 77 6.99 2.94 4.10
N VAL A 78 6.21 2.72 3.06
CA VAL A 78 5.75 1.39 2.63
C VAL A 78 6.96 0.51 2.32
N ARG A 79 7.92 1.00 1.53
CA ARG A 79 9.18 0.30 1.23
C ARG A 79 9.92 -0.10 2.51
N LYS A 80 10.14 0.83 3.45
CA LYS A 80 10.82 0.54 4.71
C LYS A 80 10.12 -0.56 5.52
N LEU A 81 8.79 -0.53 5.58
CA LEU A 81 8.01 -1.54 6.32
C LEU A 81 8.07 -2.91 5.63
N ILE A 82 7.91 -2.96 4.31
CA ILE A 82 8.03 -4.17 3.52
C ILE A 82 9.42 -4.80 3.71
N CYS A 83 10.46 -3.99 3.54
CA CYS A 83 11.85 -4.45 3.58
C CYS A 83 12.36 -4.79 4.99
N ALA A 84 11.65 -4.35 6.04
CA ALA A 84 11.94 -4.78 7.41
C ALA A 84 11.47 -6.22 7.69
N VAL A 85 10.56 -6.77 6.88
CA VAL A 85 9.92 -8.07 7.12
C VAL A 85 10.24 -9.09 6.02
N ILE A 86 10.43 -8.62 4.78
CA ILE A 86 10.71 -9.49 3.64
C ILE A 86 12.19 -9.88 3.60
N ILE A 87 12.45 -11.17 3.37
CA ILE A 87 13.75 -11.71 2.99
C ILE A 87 13.82 -11.96 1.47
N THR A 88 15.02 -12.06 0.90
CA THR A 88 15.23 -12.23 -0.55
C THR A 88 14.58 -13.46 -1.17
N THR A 89 14.20 -14.46 -0.36
CA THR A 89 13.55 -15.70 -0.81
C THR A 89 12.04 -15.73 -0.51
N ALA A 90 11.43 -14.59 -0.22
CA ALA A 90 10.01 -14.53 0.11
C ALA A 90 9.12 -14.93 -1.08
N THR A 91 8.03 -15.65 -0.78
CA THR A 91 7.04 -16.04 -1.78
C THR A 91 6.14 -14.85 -2.18
N LYS A 92 5.40 -14.99 -3.29
CA LYS A 92 4.47 -13.96 -3.76
C LYS A 92 3.42 -13.61 -2.68
N GLU A 93 2.91 -14.61 -1.98
CA GLU A 93 1.93 -14.48 -0.89
C GLU A 93 2.52 -13.70 0.29
N GLN A 94 3.78 -13.99 0.65
CA GLN A 94 4.48 -13.28 1.72
C GLN A 94 4.72 -11.82 1.35
N ILE A 95 5.07 -11.54 0.08
CA ILE A 95 5.22 -10.18 -0.44
C ILE A 95 3.88 -9.44 -0.37
N ILE A 96 2.79 -10.04 -0.84
CA ILE A 96 1.44 -9.45 -0.79
C ILE A 96 1.04 -9.16 0.66
N GLY A 97 1.24 -10.11 1.57
CA GLY A 97 0.95 -9.95 2.99
C GLY A 97 1.69 -8.77 3.61
N ALA A 98 2.98 -8.62 3.30
CA ALA A 98 3.80 -7.50 3.76
C ALA A 98 3.35 -6.14 3.17
N ILE A 99 2.94 -6.12 1.89
CA ILE A 99 2.38 -4.90 1.27
C ILE A 99 1.08 -4.49 1.97
N ILE A 100 0.18 -5.45 2.24
CA ILE A 100 -1.09 -5.17 2.93
C ILE A 100 -0.83 -4.60 4.34
N ASP A 101 0.07 -5.22 5.11
CA ASP A 101 0.41 -4.73 6.45
C ASP A 101 1.06 -3.34 6.41
N ALA A 102 1.98 -3.12 5.45
CA ALA A 102 2.63 -1.83 5.27
C ALA A 102 1.61 -0.73 4.91
N LEU A 103 0.70 -0.99 3.96
CA LEU A 103 -0.35 -0.05 3.60
C LEU A 103 -1.30 0.20 4.78
N GLY A 104 -1.69 -0.84 5.51
CA GLY A 104 -2.58 -0.71 6.68
C GLY A 104 -2.00 0.13 7.82
N ARG A 105 -0.67 0.21 7.92
CA ARG A 105 0.03 1.06 8.90
C ARG A 105 0.24 2.49 8.41
N VAL A 106 0.41 2.68 7.10
CA VAL A 106 0.69 3.99 6.50
C VAL A 106 -0.59 4.75 6.18
N ILE A 107 -1.68 4.05 5.87
CA ILE A 107 -2.94 4.61 5.41
C ILE A 107 -3.97 4.55 6.53
N THR A 108 -4.46 5.73 6.91
CA THR A 108 -5.46 5.88 7.97
C THR A 108 -6.82 5.36 7.51
N GLY A 109 -7.64 4.91 8.46
CA GLY A 109 -8.97 4.35 8.19
C GLY A 109 -9.00 2.85 7.91
N GLY A 110 -7.85 2.16 7.83
CA GLY A 110 -7.78 0.70 7.64
C GLY A 110 -8.37 0.20 6.32
N VAL A 111 -8.57 1.09 5.35
CA VAL A 111 -9.09 0.76 4.02
C VAL A 111 -7.94 0.28 3.14
N ILE A 112 -8.05 -0.95 2.65
CA ILE A 112 -7.10 -1.56 1.74
C ILE A 112 -7.76 -1.76 0.38
N ASP A 113 -7.00 -1.40 -0.65
CA ASP A 113 -7.37 -1.50 -2.05
C ASP A 113 -6.51 -2.58 -2.71
N ALA A 114 -7.16 -3.66 -3.16
CA ALA A 114 -6.49 -4.76 -3.85
C ALA A 114 -5.75 -4.30 -5.12
N GLY A 115 -6.29 -3.31 -5.83
CA GLY A 115 -5.65 -2.67 -6.98
C GLY A 115 -4.38 -1.90 -6.60
N MET A 116 -4.37 -1.20 -5.47
CA MET A 116 -3.15 -0.52 -4.98
C MET A 116 -2.08 -1.53 -4.55
N VAL A 117 -2.48 -2.61 -3.87
CA VAL A 117 -1.55 -3.70 -3.51
C VAL A 117 -0.93 -4.33 -4.76
N ARG A 118 -1.74 -4.59 -5.80
CA ARG A 118 -1.27 -5.16 -7.08
C ARG A 118 -0.29 -4.24 -7.80
N LYS A 119 -0.48 -2.92 -7.77
CA LYS A 119 0.44 -1.95 -8.36
C LYS A 119 1.80 -1.96 -7.70
N ILE A 120 1.82 -2.01 -6.36
CA ILE A 120 3.07 -2.11 -5.60
C ILE A 120 3.74 -3.45 -5.86
N LEU A 121 2.98 -4.54 -5.91
CA LEU A 121 3.49 -5.87 -6.23
C LEU A 121 4.13 -5.89 -7.62
N ALA A 122 3.44 -5.39 -8.65
CA ALA A 122 3.95 -5.33 -10.02
C ALA A 122 5.24 -4.50 -10.11
N TYR A 123 5.29 -3.34 -9.45
CA TYR A 123 6.50 -2.53 -9.35
C TYR A 123 7.66 -3.28 -8.67
N LEU A 124 7.39 -3.93 -7.55
CA LEU A 124 8.38 -4.68 -6.77
C LEU A 124 8.92 -5.88 -7.54
N LEU A 125 8.05 -6.66 -8.22
CA LEU A 125 8.46 -7.79 -9.03
C LEU A 125 9.28 -7.36 -10.24
N ASN A 126 8.92 -6.24 -10.89
CA ASN A 126 9.67 -5.69 -12.01
C ASN A 126 11.03 -5.11 -11.60
N THR A 127 11.09 -4.42 -10.46
CA THR A 127 12.34 -3.83 -9.93
C THR A 127 13.25 -4.91 -9.33
N GLY A 128 12.67 -6.00 -8.82
CA GLY A 128 13.34 -7.02 -8.03
C GLY A 128 13.50 -6.62 -6.56
N LEU A 129 13.34 -7.59 -5.66
CA LEU A 129 13.44 -7.38 -4.21
C LEU A 129 14.77 -6.77 -3.76
N GLY A 130 15.89 -7.17 -4.40
CA GLY A 130 17.23 -6.64 -4.13
C GLY A 130 17.32 -5.14 -4.32
N ALA A 131 16.93 -4.65 -5.49
CA ALA A 131 16.96 -3.23 -5.83
C ALA A 131 15.88 -2.44 -5.09
N PHE A 132 14.69 -3.02 -4.91
CA PHE A 132 13.59 -2.37 -4.18
C PHE A 132 13.93 -2.14 -2.70
N CYS A 133 14.50 -3.15 -2.03
CA CYS A 133 14.84 -3.06 -0.61
C CYS A 133 16.25 -2.56 -0.32
N SER A 134 17.07 -2.34 -1.36
CA SER A 134 18.47 -1.96 -1.20
C SER A 134 19.18 -2.89 -0.19
N PHE A 135 18.91 -4.20 -0.26
CA PHE A 135 19.65 -5.16 0.54
C PHE A 135 21.14 -4.95 0.25
N PRO A 136 22.02 -4.86 1.26
CA PRO A 136 23.44 -4.85 1.00
C PRO A 136 23.75 -6.07 0.13
N PRO A 137 24.60 -5.96 -0.91
CA PRO A 137 24.99 -7.12 -1.71
C PRO A 137 25.48 -8.16 -0.72
N THR A 138 24.81 -9.31 -0.66
CA THR A 138 25.31 -10.46 0.07
C THR A 138 26.59 -10.87 -0.63
N THR A 139 27.72 -10.35 -0.13
CA THR A 139 29.06 -10.81 -0.47
C THR A 139 29.07 -12.31 -0.24
N ARG A 140 29.02 -13.05 -1.35
CA ARG A 140 29.15 -14.50 -1.39
C ARG A 140 30.58 -14.85 -1.77
#